data_AF-R7I5Q9-F1
#
_entry.id   AF-R7I5Q9-F1
#
_cell.length_a   1.000
_cell.length_b   1.000
_cell.length_c   1.000
_cell.angle_alpha   90.00
_cell.angle_beta   90.00
_cell.angle_gamma   90.00
#
_symmetry.space_group_name_H-M   'P 1'
#
loop_
_entity.id
_entity.type
_entity.pdbx_description
1 polymer ?
#
loop_
_entity_poly.entity_id
_entity_poly.type
_entity_poly.pdbx_seq_one_letter_code
_entity_poly.pdbx_strand_id
1 'polypeptide(L)'
;MGTKDNTDTYVDILVTSLRKKVVLLEKVEKVITEQEKELKLPNPDIDHLDEIQKQIEELVIELEQAEDGFENIYNRVKDAMDADRYKYKSKIQEMQGYIRTITDKTVKIKAQEVRNQRYMEFFLENKKREIKQFRSGNRSVAKYNQHTANSAMGQSYFLNSKK
;
A
#
# COMPACT_ATOMS: atom_id res chain seq x y z
N MET A 1 -29.98 -8.44 -38.50
CA MET A 1 -28.82 -9.36 -38.41
C MET A 1 -27.67 -8.81 -37.55
N GLY A 2 -27.65 -7.52 -37.16
CA GLY A 2 -26.50 -6.88 -36.49
C GLY A 2 -26.44 -6.89 -34.95
N THR A 3 -27.34 -7.58 -34.23
CA THR A 3 -27.35 -7.57 -32.75
C THR A 3 -26.69 -8.80 -32.11
N LYS A 4 -26.71 -9.98 -32.76
CA LYS A 4 -26.18 -11.24 -32.20
C LYS A 4 -24.64 -11.30 -32.14
N ASP A 5 -23.96 -10.77 -33.16
CA ASP A 5 -22.48 -10.73 -33.20
C ASP A 5 -21.88 -9.82 -32.12
N ASN A 6 -22.64 -8.78 -31.74
CA ASN A 6 -22.18 -7.80 -30.77
C ASN A 6 -22.23 -8.35 -29.34
N THR A 7 -23.23 -9.18 -29.02
CA THR A 7 -23.33 -9.85 -27.70
C THR A 7 -22.17 -10.80 -27.47
N ASP A 8 -21.81 -11.62 -28.45
CA ASP A 8 -20.70 -12.58 -28.30
C ASP A 8 -19.37 -11.86 -28.09
N THR A 9 -19.14 -10.79 -28.86
CA THR A 9 -17.98 -9.91 -28.70
C THR A 9 -17.93 -9.28 -27.31
N TYR A 10 -19.04 -8.76 -26.80
CA TYR A 10 -19.10 -8.18 -25.46
C TYR A 10 -18.85 -9.21 -24.35
N VAL A 11 -19.36 -10.44 -24.49
CA VAL A 11 -19.09 -11.53 -23.54
C VAL A 11 -17.60 -11.88 -23.52
N ASP A 12 -16.94 -11.92 -24.68
CA ASP A 12 -15.50 -12.14 -24.76
C ASP A 12 -14.69 -10.99 -24.12
N ILE A 13 -15.17 -9.74 -24.26
CA ILE A 13 -14.56 -8.59 -23.59
C ILE A 13 -14.72 -8.70 -22.06
N LEU A 14 -15.84 -9.19 -21.54
CA LEU A 14 -16.02 -9.40 -20.09
C LEU A 14 -15.01 -10.40 -19.53
N VAL A 15 -14.83 -11.53 -20.22
CA VAL A 15 -13.83 -12.55 -19.88
C VAL A 15 -12.43 -11.94 -19.87
N THR A 16 -12.11 -11.17 -20.92
CA THR A 16 -10.81 -10.49 -21.04
C THR A 16 -10.60 -9.45 -19.93
N SER A 17 -11.64 -8.70 -19.56
CA SER A 17 -11.59 -7.72 -18.47
C SER A 17 -11.32 -8.39 -17.11
N LEU A 18 -12.04 -9.48 -16.79
CA LEU A 18 -11.79 -10.24 -15.57
C LEU A 18 -10.38 -10.83 -15.53
N ARG A 19 -9.89 -11.36 -16.66
CA ARG A 19 -8.50 -11.82 -16.77
C ARG A 19 -7.50 -10.68 -16.53
N LYS A 20 -7.76 -9.49 -17.08
CA LYS A 20 -6.92 -8.30 -16.85
C LYS A 20 -6.90 -7.93 -15.36
N LYS A 21 -8.05 -7.94 -14.67
CA LYS A 21 -8.12 -7.69 -13.23
C LYS A 21 -7.29 -8.68 -12.41
N VAL A 22 -7.29 -9.98 -12.76
CA VAL A 22 -6.42 -10.98 -12.11
C VAL A 22 -4.95 -10.59 -12.26
N VAL A 23 -4.51 -10.22 -13.47
CA VAL A 23 -3.13 -9.79 -13.72
C VAL A 23 -2.76 -8.53 -12.95
N LEU A 24 -3.68 -7.55 -12.85
CA LEU A 24 -3.46 -6.35 -12.05
C LEU A 24 -3.31 -6.67 -10.57
N LEU A 25 -4.17 -7.54 -10.02
CA LEU A 25 -4.05 -7.99 -8.63
C LEU A 25 -2.75 -8.76 -8.37
N GLU A 26 -2.25 -9.53 -9.34
CA GLU A 26 -0.92 -10.15 -9.24
C GLU A 26 0.22 -9.14 -9.19
N LYS A 27 0.10 -8.01 -9.89
CA LYS A 27 1.07 -6.90 -9.77
C LYS A 27 0.98 -6.26 -8.39
N VAL A 28 -0.23 -5.96 -7.91
CA VAL A 28 -0.45 -5.40 -6.56
C VAL A 28 0.14 -6.31 -5.48
N GLU A 29 -0.11 -7.63 -5.57
CA GLU A 29 0.45 -8.62 -4.64
C GLU A 29 1.99 -8.59 -4.62
N LYS A 30 2.65 -8.42 -5.77
CA LYS A 30 4.11 -8.28 -5.85
C LYS A 30 4.60 -7.01 -5.17
N VAL A 31 4.00 -5.86 -5.47
CA VAL A 31 4.40 -4.55 -4.92
C VAL A 31 4.18 -4.49 -3.40
N ILE A 32 3.06 -5.03 -2.91
CA ILE A 32 2.79 -5.11 -1.46
C ILE A 32 3.76 -6.08 -0.76
N THR A 33 4.17 -7.15 -1.43
CA THR A 33 5.20 -8.06 -0.90
C THR A 33 6.57 -7.37 -0.83
N GLU A 34 6.88 -6.52 -1.80
CA GLU A 34 8.10 -5.69 -1.79
C GLU A 34 8.07 -4.66 -0.66
N GLN A 35 6.94 -3.96 -0.48
CA GLN A 35 6.72 -3.08 0.67
C GLN A 35 6.95 -3.80 2.00
N GLU A 36 6.43 -5.04 2.14
CA GLU A 36 6.62 -5.83 3.36
C GLU A 36 8.10 -6.14 3.61
N LYS A 37 8.87 -6.42 2.55
CA LYS A 37 10.32 -6.70 2.67
C LYS A 37 11.08 -5.45 3.09
N GLU A 38 10.80 -4.32 2.46
CA GLU A 38 11.44 -3.03 2.77
C GLU A 38 11.17 -2.62 4.23
N LEU A 39 9.90 -2.69 4.66
CA LEU A 39 9.49 -2.34 6.03
C LEU A 39 10.08 -3.26 7.12
N LYS A 40 10.54 -4.45 6.77
CA LYS A 40 11.20 -5.39 7.69
C LYS A 40 12.71 -5.14 7.81
N LEU A 41 13.30 -4.28 6.98
CA LEU A 41 14.70 -3.93 7.11
C LEU A 41 14.94 -3.13 8.40
N PRO A 42 16.13 -3.21 9.01
CA PRO A 42 16.47 -2.43 10.20
C PRO A 42 16.40 -0.92 9.97
N ASN A 43 16.70 -0.46 8.75
CA ASN A 43 16.57 0.93 8.34
C ASN A 43 15.98 0.97 6.92
N PRO A 44 14.64 0.93 6.81
CA PRO A 44 13.94 1.03 5.54
C PRO A 44 14.29 2.33 4.81
N ASP A 45 14.37 2.24 3.48
CA ASP A 45 14.52 3.38 2.58
C ASP A 45 13.17 4.07 2.38
N ILE A 46 13.06 5.32 2.85
CA ILE A 46 11.83 6.10 2.79
C ILE A 46 11.49 6.49 1.35
N ASP A 47 12.50 6.82 0.53
CA ASP A 47 12.28 7.22 -0.86
C ASP A 47 11.77 6.01 -1.67
N HIS A 48 12.32 4.83 -1.41
CA HIS A 48 11.84 3.58 -2.01
C HIS A 48 10.40 3.24 -1.57
N LEU A 49 10.07 3.42 -0.28
CA LEU A 49 8.71 3.22 0.22
C LEU A 49 7.69 4.18 -0.43
N ASP A 50 8.09 5.42 -0.72
CA ASP A 50 7.27 6.39 -1.44
C ASP A 50 7.06 5.98 -2.92
N GLU A 51 8.09 5.43 -3.58
CA GLU A 51 7.96 4.88 -4.93
C GLU A 51 7.00 3.68 -4.98
N ILE A 52 7.14 2.75 -4.02
CA ILE A 52 6.23 1.61 -3.86
C ILE A 52 4.79 2.10 -3.67
N GLN A 53 4.58 3.12 -2.83
CA GLN A 53 3.25 3.68 -2.57
C GLN A 53 2.63 4.24 -3.85
N LYS A 54 3.39 4.97 -4.67
CA LYS A 54 2.93 5.48 -5.98
C LYS A 54 2.56 4.35 -6.94
N GLN A 55 3.36 3.29 -6.99
CA GLN A 55 3.05 2.12 -7.83
C GLN A 55 1.73 1.45 -7.40
N ILE A 56 1.47 1.36 -6.09
CA ILE A 56 0.19 0.83 -5.58
C ILE A 56 -0.96 1.73 -6.04
N GLU A 57 -0.83 3.05 -5.91
CA GLU A 57 -1.85 4.01 -6.32
C GLU A 57 -2.19 3.92 -7.82
N GLU A 58 -1.17 3.85 -8.67
CA GLU A 58 -1.34 3.67 -10.12
C GLU A 58 -2.09 2.36 -10.44
N LEU A 59 -1.72 1.25 -9.80
CA LEU A 59 -2.38 -0.04 -10.00
C LEU A 59 -3.82 -0.07 -9.50
N VAL A 60 -4.12 0.65 -8.41
CA VAL A 60 -5.50 0.79 -7.89
C VAL A 60 -6.35 1.56 -8.89
N ILE A 61 -5.84 2.65 -9.47
CA ILE A 61 -6.54 3.39 -10.53
C ILE A 61 -6.81 2.49 -11.74
N GLU A 62 -5.84 1.68 -12.17
CA GLU A 62 -6.04 0.72 -13.26
C GLU A 62 -7.11 -0.34 -12.94
N LEU A 63 -7.19 -0.79 -11.68
CA LEU A 63 -8.19 -1.73 -11.21
C LEU A 63 -9.59 -1.11 -11.23
N GLU A 64 -9.74 0.13 -10.74
CA GLU A 64 -11.01 0.87 -10.75
C GLU A 64 -11.52 1.06 -12.19
N GLN A 65 -10.65 1.49 -13.11
CA GLN A 65 -11.02 1.64 -14.52
C GLN A 65 -11.44 0.31 -15.16
N ALA A 66 -10.77 -0.79 -14.80
CA ALA A 66 -11.15 -2.12 -15.28
C ALA A 66 -12.50 -2.59 -14.70
N GLU A 67 -12.83 -2.19 -13.46
CA GLU A 67 -14.12 -2.44 -12.83
C GLU A 67 -15.25 -1.68 -13.53
N ASP A 68 -15.09 -0.37 -13.71
CA ASP A 68 -16.07 0.46 -14.41
C ASP A 68 -16.33 -0.05 -15.83
N GLY A 69 -15.27 -0.43 -16.56
CA GLY A 69 -15.40 -1.01 -17.89
C GLY A 69 -16.15 -2.35 -17.88
N PHE A 70 -15.91 -3.19 -16.87
CA PHE A 70 -16.61 -4.47 -16.70
C PHE A 70 -18.10 -4.26 -16.42
N GLU A 71 -18.46 -3.43 -15.44
CA GLU A 71 -19.85 -3.19 -15.06
C GLU A 71 -20.69 -2.64 -16.23
N ASN A 72 -20.11 -1.69 -16.98
CA ASN A 72 -20.75 -1.10 -18.15
C ASN A 72 -21.08 -2.13 -19.24
N ILE A 73 -20.18 -3.07 -19.50
CA ILE A 73 -20.40 -4.12 -20.51
C ILE A 73 -21.36 -5.18 -19.97
N TYR A 74 -21.21 -5.58 -18.70
CA TYR A 74 -22.03 -6.62 -18.09
C TYR A 74 -23.50 -6.23 -18.09
N ASN A 75 -23.80 -4.99 -17.72
CA ASN A 75 -25.17 -4.46 -17.74
C ASN A 75 -25.83 -4.50 -19.13
N ARG A 76 -25.05 -4.46 -20.21
CA ARG A 76 -25.57 -4.53 -21.59
C ARG A 76 -25.87 -5.95 -22.06
N VAL A 77 -25.19 -6.96 -21.53
CA VAL A 77 -25.28 -8.35 -22.02
C VAL A 77 -25.92 -9.31 -21.04
N LYS A 78 -26.09 -8.95 -19.77
CA LYS A 78 -26.65 -9.85 -18.74
C LYS A 78 -27.98 -10.49 -19.14
N ASP A 79 -28.92 -9.70 -19.67
CA ASP A 79 -30.26 -10.20 -20.05
C ASP A 79 -30.17 -11.17 -21.24
N ALA A 80 -29.29 -10.87 -22.20
CA ALA A 80 -29.05 -11.73 -23.36
C ALA A 80 -28.34 -13.04 -22.96
N MET A 81 -27.42 -12.98 -21.99
CA MET A 81 -26.76 -14.15 -21.43
C MET A 81 -27.73 -15.03 -20.64
N ASP A 82 -28.66 -14.44 -19.90
CA ASP A 82 -29.67 -15.17 -19.13
C ASP A 82 -30.74 -15.82 -20.01
N ALA A 83 -31.08 -15.18 -21.14
CA ALA A 83 -32.02 -15.71 -22.12
C ALA A 83 -31.47 -16.95 -22.87
N ASP A 84 -30.15 -17.06 -23.05
CA ASP A 84 -29.50 -18.21 -23.70
C ASP A 84 -28.32 -18.75 -22.88
N ARG A 85 -28.62 -19.19 -21.65
CA ARG A 85 -27.59 -19.72 -20.73
C ARG A 85 -26.84 -20.93 -21.26
N TYR A 86 -27.45 -21.74 -22.12
CA TYR A 86 -26.79 -22.91 -22.68
C TYR A 86 -25.63 -22.51 -23.60
N LYS A 87 -25.86 -21.52 -24.48
CA LYS A 87 -24.82 -20.97 -25.36
C LYS A 87 -23.64 -20.40 -24.58
N TYR A 88 -23.91 -19.63 -23.54
CA TYR A 88 -22.86 -18.92 -22.78
C TYR A 88 -22.28 -19.71 -21.60
N LYS A 89 -22.72 -20.95 -21.38
CA LYS A 89 -22.36 -21.76 -20.21
C LYS A 89 -20.85 -21.81 -19.94
N SER A 90 -20.05 -22.09 -20.95
CA SER A 90 -18.58 -22.18 -20.83
C SER A 90 -17.96 -20.85 -20.39
N LYS A 91 -18.36 -19.75 -21.03
CA LYS A 91 -17.88 -18.38 -20.71
C LYS A 91 -18.32 -17.94 -19.31
N ILE A 92 -19.55 -18.27 -18.92
CA ILE A 92 -20.04 -18.01 -17.55
C ILE A 92 -19.18 -18.75 -16.52
N GLN A 93 -18.88 -20.03 -16.76
CA GLN A 93 -18.03 -20.82 -15.87
C GLN A 93 -16.60 -20.25 -15.78
N GLU A 94 -16.05 -19.79 -16.90
CA GLU A 94 -14.74 -19.13 -16.95
C GLU A 94 -14.75 -17.82 -16.13
N MET A 95 -15.73 -16.95 -16.34
CA MET A 95 -15.89 -15.70 -15.58
C MET A 95 -16.05 -15.97 -14.08
N GLN A 96 -16.84 -16.96 -13.68
CA GLN A 96 -16.97 -17.37 -12.28
C GLN A 96 -15.65 -17.88 -11.69
N GLY A 97 -14.79 -18.50 -12.51
CA GLY A 97 -13.43 -18.87 -12.12
C GLY A 97 -12.56 -17.65 -11.85
N TYR A 98 -12.55 -16.67 -12.77
CA TYR A 98 -11.81 -15.44 -12.55
C TYR A 98 -12.32 -14.64 -11.35
N ILE A 99 -13.63 -14.55 -11.15
CA ILE A 99 -14.22 -13.86 -9.98
C ILE A 99 -13.75 -14.50 -8.68
N ARG A 100 -13.74 -15.85 -8.59
CA ARG A 100 -13.19 -16.56 -7.41
C ARG A 100 -11.72 -16.21 -7.17
N THR A 101 -10.90 -16.26 -8.21
CA THR A 101 -9.47 -15.89 -8.12
C THR A 101 -9.28 -14.43 -7.68
N ILE A 102 -10.09 -13.50 -8.22
CA ILE A 102 -10.08 -12.09 -7.84
C ILE A 102 -10.40 -11.95 -6.36
N THR A 103 -11.50 -12.55 -5.89
CA THR A 103 -11.90 -12.51 -4.48
C THR A 103 -10.81 -13.05 -3.56
N ASP A 104 -10.23 -14.21 -3.86
CA ASP A 104 -9.17 -14.81 -3.06
C ASP A 104 -7.93 -13.90 -2.99
N LYS A 105 -7.54 -13.29 -4.11
CA LYS A 105 -6.42 -12.35 -4.17
C LYS A 105 -6.71 -11.08 -3.38
N THR A 106 -7.89 -10.49 -3.53
CA THR A 106 -8.29 -9.29 -2.77
C THR A 106 -8.23 -9.52 -1.26
N VAL A 107 -8.71 -10.68 -0.78
CA VAL A 107 -8.64 -11.02 0.66
C VAL A 107 -7.17 -11.15 1.12
N LYS A 108 -6.33 -11.82 0.34
CA LYS A 108 -4.89 -11.98 0.66
C LYS A 108 -4.16 -10.64 0.68
N ILE A 109 -4.38 -9.81 -0.33
CA ILE A 109 -3.85 -8.46 -0.45
C ILE A 109 -4.27 -7.63 0.77
N LYS A 110 -5.56 -7.65 1.15
CA LYS A 110 -6.03 -6.89 2.31
C LYS A 110 -5.37 -7.33 3.60
N ALA A 111 -5.17 -8.63 3.79
CA ALA A 111 -4.46 -9.14 4.95
C ALA A 111 -2.97 -8.74 4.96
N GLN A 112 -2.33 -8.65 3.79
CA GLN A 112 -0.96 -8.14 3.67
C GLN A 112 -0.89 -6.64 3.95
N GLU A 113 -1.79 -5.83 3.40
CA GLU A 113 -1.85 -4.38 3.67
C GLU A 113 -1.95 -4.09 5.16
N VAL A 114 -2.84 -4.78 5.88
CA VAL A 114 -2.99 -4.60 7.34
C VAL A 114 -1.69 -4.93 8.08
N ARG A 115 -0.92 -5.92 7.62
CA ARG A 115 0.39 -6.22 8.21
C ARG A 115 1.42 -5.13 7.89
N ASN A 116 1.49 -4.68 6.65
CA ASN A 116 2.40 -3.62 6.23
C ASN A 116 2.11 -2.30 6.93
N GLN A 117 0.84 -1.94 7.11
CA GLN A 117 0.42 -0.79 7.89
C GLN A 117 0.98 -0.85 9.32
N ARG A 118 0.89 -2.01 9.99
CA ARG A 118 1.47 -2.18 11.33
C ARG A 118 2.99 -2.02 11.35
N TYR A 119 3.70 -2.54 10.34
CA TYR A 119 5.15 -2.35 10.25
C TYR A 119 5.51 -0.87 10.02
N MET A 120 4.76 -0.18 9.17
CA MET A 120 4.92 1.26 8.95
C MET A 120 4.66 2.07 10.22
N GLU A 121 3.58 1.77 10.96
CA GLU A 121 3.28 2.41 12.24
C GLU A 121 4.44 2.25 13.24
N PHE A 122 4.95 1.02 13.40
CA PHE A 122 6.09 0.74 14.27
C PHE A 122 7.36 1.50 13.84
N PHE A 123 7.64 1.54 12.54
CA PHE A 123 8.75 2.30 11.99
C PHE A 123 8.64 3.80 12.32
N LEU A 124 7.47 4.40 12.09
CA LEU A 124 7.22 5.81 12.38
C LEU A 124 7.31 6.13 13.88
N GLU A 125 6.82 5.24 14.75
CA GLU A 125 6.97 5.38 16.19
C GLU A 125 8.43 5.35 16.64
N ASN A 126 9.24 4.45 16.07
CA ASN A 126 10.68 4.38 16.34
C ASN A 126 11.39 5.67 15.93
N LYS A 127 11.15 6.15 14.71
CA LYS A 127 11.73 7.41 14.23
C LYS A 127 11.32 8.61 15.09
N LYS A 128 10.06 8.68 15.53
CA LYS A 128 9.59 9.72 16.48
C LYS A 128 10.34 9.64 17.81
N ARG A 129 10.59 8.44 18.34
CA ARG A 129 11.37 8.23 19.58
C ARG A 129 12.82 8.67 19.41
N GLU A 130 13.48 8.29 18.33
CA GLU A 130 14.85 8.70 18.00
C GLU A 130 14.98 10.23 17.95
N ILE A 131 14.07 10.91 17.24
CA ILE A 131 14.04 12.38 17.17
C ILE A 131 13.87 13.01 18.55
N LYS A 132 12.96 12.47 19.38
CA LYS A 132 12.73 12.98 20.75
C LYS A 132 13.98 12.79 21.62
N GLN A 133 14.63 11.63 21.55
CA GLN A 133 15.86 11.34 22.28
C GLN A 133 16.98 12.30 21.85
N PHE A 134 17.21 12.49 20.56
CA PHE A 134 18.18 13.43 20.01
C PHE A 134 17.95 14.86 20.52
N ARG A 135 16.70 15.36 20.47
CA ARG A 135 16.34 16.69 20.99
C ARG A 135 16.57 16.81 22.50
N SER A 136 16.27 15.77 23.27
CA SER A 136 16.47 15.77 24.73
C SER A 136 17.94 15.67 25.15
N GLY A 137 18.75 14.89 24.42
CA GLY A 137 20.20 14.80 24.60
C GLY A 137 20.88 16.14 24.31
N ASN A 138 20.53 16.79 23.19
CA ASN A 138 21.06 18.11 22.84
C ASN A 138 20.69 19.18 23.88
N ARG A 139 19.46 19.15 24.43
CA ARG A 139 19.07 20.05 25.53
C ARG A 139 19.86 19.79 26.82
N SER A 140 20.19 18.54 27.11
CA SER A 140 20.92 18.16 28.32
C SER A 140 22.40 18.56 28.23
N VAL A 141 23.03 18.38 27.06
CA VAL A 141 24.39 18.85 26.78
C VAL A 141 24.46 20.39 26.80
N ALA A 142 23.48 21.07 26.18
CA ALA A 142 23.43 22.54 26.21
C ALA A 142 23.29 23.08 27.64
N LYS A 143 22.44 22.47 28.48
CA LYS A 143 22.33 22.83 29.90
C LYS A 143 23.62 22.54 30.67
N TYR A 144 24.26 21.40 30.43
CA TYR A 144 25.54 21.08 31.08
C TYR A 144 26.62 22.12 30.74
N ASN A 145 26.78 22.45 29.45
CA ASN A 145 27.73 23.48 29.00
C ASN A 145 27.41 24.87 29.54
N GLN A 146 26.12 25.22 29.65
CA GLN A 146 25.71 26.50 30.24
C GLN A 146 25.97 26.55 31.75
N HIS A 147 25.74 25.44 32.48
CA HIS A 147 26.04 25.37 33.91
C HIS A 147 27.56 25.34 34.19
N THR A 148 28.38 24.68 33.37
CA THR A 148 29.84 24.71 33.52
C THR A 148 30.46 26.05 33.10
N ALA A 149 29.95 26.69 32.04
CA ALA A 149 30.37 28.05 31.66
C ALA A 149 29.94 29.10 32.71
N ASN A 150 28.73 29.02 33.24
CA ASN A 150 28.27 29.91 34.31
C ASN A 150 28.95 29.62 35.66
N SER A 151 29.32 28.35 35.93
CA SER A 151 30.10 28.00 37.13
C SER A 151 31.56 28.42 37.02
N ALA A 152 32.11 28.58 35.81
CA ALA A 152 33.41 29.21 35.56
C ALA A 152 33.36 30.75 35.69
N MET A 153 32.20 31.39 35.50
CA MET A 153 31.99 32.82 35.75
C MET A 153 31.54 33.16 37.19
N GLY A 154 31.05 32.17 37.95
CA GLY A 154 30.48 32.35 39.29
C GLY A 154 31.35 31.91 40.47
N GLN A 155 32.53 31.30 40.24
CA GLN A 155 33.51 30.99 41.28
C GLN A 155 34.77 31.83 41.10
N SER A 156 34.62 33.14 41.25
CA SER A 156 35.67 34.00 41.79
C SER A 156 35.13 34.55 43.11
N TYR A 157 35.97 34.52 44.13
CA TYR A 157 35.80 35.01 45.52
C TYR A 157 35.40 33.97 46.59
N PHE A 158 36.23 33.96 47.65
CA PHE A 158 36.22 33.21 48.92
C PHE A 158 36.86 31.80 48.84
N LEU A 159 38.05 31.48 49.37
CA LEU A 159 38.87 31.99 50.49
C LEU A 159 40.35 31.72 50.17
N ASN A 160 41.28 32.69 50.22
CA ASN A 160 41.88 33.38 51.37
C ASN A 160 42.68 32.49 52.35
N SER A 161 44.01 32.55 52.16
CA SER A 161 45.11 32.59 53.14
C SER A 161 45.48 31.40 54.04
N LYS A 162 46.79 31.12 54.00
CA LYS A 162 47.69 30.47 54.97
C LYS A 162 47.57 28.93 55.01
N LYS A 163 48.66 28.19 54.85
CA LYS A 163 49.97 28.34 55.52
C LYS A 163 51.09 27.76 54.66
#